data_AF-A0A2J7YXW5-F1
#
_entry.id   AF-A0A2J7YXW5-F1
#
_cell.length_a   1.000
_cell.length_b   1.000
_cell.length_c   1.000
_cell.angle_alpha   90.00
_cell.angle_beta   90.00
_cell.angle_gamma   90.00
#
_symmetry.space_group_name_H-M   'P 1'
#
loop_
_entity.id
_entity.type
_entity.pdbx_description
1 polymer ?
#
loop_
_entity_poly.entity_id
_entity_poly.type
_entity_poly.pdbx_seq_one_letter_code
_entity_poly.pdbx_strand_id
1 'polypeptide(L)'
;MSYADLRELRSALTTASDIAFSLDAAPSGPETELLTDALRRALAAAGSLTAEHGSTGCPEHPRGAVDPLYGDSDDPLPPGYGRCLLCNDRRRRASAQRRGWR
;
A
#
# COMPACT_ATOMS: atom_id res chain seq x y z
N MET A 1 3.20 -5.44 13.11
CA MET A 1 1.77 -5.33 13.39
C MET A 1 1.54 -4.42 14.55
N SER A 2 1.36 -3.13 14.26
CA SER A 2 0.94 -2.15 15.25
C SER A 2 -0.47 -2.49 15.72
N TYR A 3 -0.60 -2.83 17.00
CA TYR A 3 -1.88 -3.04 17.67
C TYR A 3 -2.80 -1.80 17.57
N ALA A 4 -2.22 -0.62 17.42
CA ALA A 4 -2.94 0.63 17.19
C ALA A 4 -3.66 0.65 15.83
N ASP A 5 -3.02 0.22 14.73
CA ASP A 5 -3.64 0.20 13.40
C ASP A 5 -4.82 -0.78 13.34
N LEU A 6 -4.66 -1.95 13.97
CA LEU A 6 -5.74 -2.94 14.06
C LEU A 6 -6.93 -2.40 14.89
N ARG A 7 -6.64 -1.72 15.99
CA ARG A 7 -7.66 -1.10 16.84
C ARG A 7 -8.39 0.02 16.09
N GLU A 8 -7.66 0.84 15.34
CA GLU A 8 -8.23 1.92 14.54
C GLU A 8 -9.15 1.37 13.44
N LEU A 9 -8.71 0.34 12.71
CA LEU A 9 -9.54 -0.33 11.71
C LEU A 9 -10.84 -0.87 12.31
N ARG A 10 -10.75 -1.57 13.45
CA ARG A 10 -11.94 -2.11 14.15
C ARG A 10 -12.90 -1.01 14.59
N SER A 11 -12.35 0.09 15.12
CA SER A 11 -13.14 1.25 15.53
C SER A 11 -13.89 1.86 14.35
N ALA A 12 -13.18 2.15 13.25
CA ALA A 12 -13.76 2.77 12.06
C ALA A 12 -14.85 1.91 11.42
N LEU A 13 -14.65 0.59 11.35
CA LEU A 13 -15.64 -0.36 10.85
C LEU A 13 -16.89 -0.45 11.73
N THR A 14 -16.72 -0.42 13.06
CA THR A 14 -17.85 -0.43 14.00
C THR A 14 -18.68 0.83 13.81
N THR A 15 -18.04 2.01 13.77
CA THR A 15 -18.73 3.27 13.50
C THR A 15 -19.45 3.28 12.16
N ALA A 16 -18.82 2.81 11.08
CA ALA A 16 -19.47 2.73 9.77
C ALA A 16 -20.70 1.81 9.80
N SER A 17 -20.62 0.68 10.52
CA SER A 17 -21.73 -0.26 10.65
C SER A 17 -22.90 0.33 11.44
N ASP A 18 -22.61 1.03 12.54
CA ASP A 18 -23.62 1.70 13.36
C ASP A 18 -24.35 2.80 12.57
N ILE A 19 -23.61 3.60 11.80
CA ILE A 19 -24.20 4.62 10.91
C ILE A 19 -25.07 3.94 9.86
N ALA A 20 -24.55 2.93 9.17
CA ALA A 20 -25.28 2.23 8.11
C ALA A 20 -26.57 1.58 8.62
N PHE A 21 -26.56 1.01 9.83
CA PHE A 21 -27.74 0.43 10.46
C PHE A 21 -28.79 1.48 10.83
N SER A 22 -28.36 2.71 11.12
CA SER A 22 -29.24 3.81 11.50
C SER A 22 -29.81 4.58 10.30
N LEU A 23 -29.41 4.25 9.06
CA LEU A 23 -29.91 4.93 7.87
C LEU A 23 -31.35 4.53 7.57
N ASP A 24 -32.20 5.53 7.38
CA ASP A 24 -33.54 5.36 6.82
C ASP A 24 -33.49 5.00 5.33
N ALA A 25 -34.63 4.57 4.77
CA ALA A 25 -34.75 4.18 3.36
C ALA A 25 -34.35 5.28 2.35
N ALA A 26 -34.36 6.55 2.76
CA ALA A 26 -33.89 7.69 2.00
C ALA A 26 -32.95 8.55 2.85
N PRO A 27 -31.65 8.18 2.94
CA PRO A 27 -30.70 8.89 3.79
C PRO A 27 -30.46 10.31 3.27
N SER A 28 -30.31 11.25 4.19
CA SER A 28 -29.96 12.62 3.89
C SER A 28 -28.52 12.75 3.40
N GLY A 29 -28.20 13.86 2.74
CA GLY A 29 -26.83 14.18 2.32
C GLY A 29 -25.82 14.12 3.48
N PRO A 30 -26.09 14.76 4.63
CA PRO A 30 -25.21 14.71 5.80
C PRO A 30 -24.97 13.29 6.35
N GLU A 31 -26.00 12.45 6.40
CA GLU A 31 -25.86 11.06 6.86
C GLU A 31 -24.98 10.23 5.91
N THR A 32 -25.13 10.46 4.61
CA THR A 32 -24.30 9.83 3.57
C THR A 32 -22.84 10.28 3.66
N GLU A 33 -22.60 11.56 3.96
CA GLU A 33 -21.25 12.10 4.17
C GLU A 33 -20.58 11.50 5.41
N LEU A 34 -21.31 11.36 6.51
CA LEU A 34 -20.81 10.73 7.75
C LEU A 34 -20.41 9.27 7.51
N LEU A 35 -21.25 8.50 6.79
CA LEU A 35 -20.92 7.13 6.42
C LEU A 35 -19.67 7.08 5.53
N THR A 36 -19.61 7.96 4.54
CA THR A 36 -18.47 8.03 3.60
C THR A 36 -17.15 8.31 4.33
N ASP A 37 -17.16 9.23 5.30
CA ASP A 37 -15.98 9.55 6.08
C ASP A 37 -15.53 8.37 6.96
N ALA A 38 -16.46 7.69 7.63
CA ALA A 38 -16.15 6.48 8.42
C ALA A 38 -15.54 5.37 7.56
N LEU A 39 -16.07 5.16 6.35
CA LEU A 39 -15.52 4.19 5.39
C LEU A 39 -14.13 4.58 4.88
N ARG A 40 -13.88 5.87 4.62
CA ARG A 40 -12.54 6.35 4.23
C ARG A 40 -11.51 6.12 5.32
N ARG A 41 -11.86 6.36 6.60
CA ARG A 41 -10.98 6.06 7.74
C ARG A 41 -10.69 4.56 7.85
N ALA A 42 -11.70 3.71 7.68
CA ALA A 42 -11.52 2.26 7.68
C ALA A 42 -10.58 1.81 6.55
N LEU A 43 -10.74 2.37 5.34
CA LEU A 43 -9.86 2.08 4.21
C LEU A 43 -8.41 2.49 4.48
N ALA A 44 -8.19 3.68 5.05
CA ALA A 44 -6.85 4.16 5.40
C ALA A 44 -6.17 3.24 6.43
N ALA A 45 -6.88 2.84 7.48
CA ALA A 45 -6.37 1.92 8.50
C ALA A 45 -6.10 0.51 7.93
N ALA A 46 -6.94 0.01 7.02
CA ALA A 46 -6.66 -1.25 6.32
C ALA A 46 -5.41 -1.14 5.42
N GLY A 47 -5.22 0.02 4.77
CA GLY A 47 -4.03 0.34 3.99
C GLY A 47 -2.75 0.31 4.81
N SER A 48 -2.77 0.84 6.05
CA SER A 48 -1.60 0.82 6.94
C SER A 48 -1.23 -0.62 7.38
N LEU A 49 -2.21 -1.51 7.54
CA LEU A 49 -1.95 -2.94 7.79
C LEU A 49 -1.27 -3.64 6.59
N THR A 50 -1.57 -3.18 5.38
CA THR A 50 -0.95 -3.71 4.16
C THR A 50 0.48 -3.19 3.99
N ALA A 51 0.74 -1.95 4.41
CA ALA A 51 2.06 -1.33 4.37
C ALA A 51 3.12 -2.08 5.22
N GLU A 52 2.70 -2.87 6.22
CA GLU A 52 3.62 -3.71 6.99
C GLU A 52 4.07 -4.99 6.27
N HIS A 53 3.30 -5.50 5.30
CA HIS A 53 3.69 -6.61 4.42
C HIS A 53 4.49 -6.07 3.24
N GLY A 54 5.58 -5.38 3.54
CA GLY A 54 6.66 -5.03 2.64
C GLY A 54 6.30 -4.87 1.17
N SER A 55 6.09 -3.63 0.72
CA SER A 55 5.69 -3.24 -0.64
C SER A 55 6.48 -3.90 -1.79
N THR A 56 7.67 -4.43 -1.51
CA THR A 56 8.55 -5.07 -2.50
C THR A 56 8.53 -6.60 -2.51
N GLY A 57 8.07 -7.26 -1.44
CA GLY A 57 8.13 -8.71 -1.29
C GLY A 57 9.55 -9.31 -1.34
N CYS A 58 10.60 -8.51 -1.09
CA CYS A 58 11.99 -8.94 -1.11
C CYS A 58 12.41 -9.58 0.23
N PRO A 59 13.16 -10.70 0.25
CA PRO A 59 13.65 -11.31 1.49
C PRO A 59 14.69 -10.44 2.21
N GLU A 60 15.50 -9.67 1.47
CA GLU A 60 16.51 -8.77 2.05
C GLU A 60 15.92 -7.42 2.48
N HIS A 61 14.99 -6.87 1.70
CA HIS A 61 14.42 -5.55 1.93
C HIS A 61 12.90 -5.62 1.85
N PRO A 62 12.22 -6.33 2.78
CA PRO A 62 10.78 -6.49 2.70
C PRO A 62 10.08 -5.12 2.60
N ARG A 63 10.51 -4.15 3.41
CA ARG A 63 10.00 -2.76 3.41
C ARG A 63 10.81 -1.77 2.54
N GLY A 64 11.57 -2.26 1.56
CA GLY A 64 12.32 -1.39 0.65
C GLY A 64 11.41 -0.48 -0.18
N ALA A 65 11.97 0.52 -0.85
CA ALA A 65 11.23 1.28 -1.85
C ALA A 65 10.87 0.37 -3.05
N VAL A 66 9.66 0.56 -3.61
CA VAL A 66 9.26 -0.12 -4.86
C VAL A 66 9.94 0.56 -6.03
N ASP A 67 10.47 -0.23 -6.96
CA ASP A 67 11.07 0.28 -8.19
C ASP A 67 9.98 0.88 -9.10
N PRO A 68 10.06 2.17 -9.48
CA PRO A 68 9.06 2.81 -10.33
C PRO A 68 8.85 2.14 -11.68
N LEU A 69 9.89 1.47 -12.21
CA LEU A 69 9.81 0.76 -13.50
C LEU A 69 9.12 -0.62 -13.37
N TYR A 70 8.77 -1.03 -12.15
CA TYR A 70 8.09 -2.31 -11.96
C TYR A 70 6.63 -2.21 -12.43
N GLY A 71 6.33 -2.89 -13.53
CA GLY A 71 5.00 -2.87 -14.16
C GLY A 71 4.80 -1.75 -15.17
N ASP A 72 5.85 -0.98 -15.47
CA ASP A 72 5.86 -0.03 -16.58
C ASP A 72 5.90 -0.80 -17.91
N SER A 73 4.95 -0.53 -18.81
CA SER A 73 4.86 -1.17 -20.12
C SER A 73 5.78 -0.54 -21.16
N ASP A 74 6.12 0.73 -20.99
CA ASP A 74 6.91 1.51 -21.93
C ASP A 74 8.42 1.40 -21.62
N ASP A 75 8.78 1.24 -20.34
CA ASP A 75 10.15 0.94 -19.90
C ASP A 75 10.18 -0.23 -18.88
N PRO A 76 9.97 -1.48 -19.34
CA PRO A 76 9.89 -2.62 -18.46
C PRO A 76 11.24 -2.96 -17.84
N LEU A 77 11.21 -3.35 -16.57
CA LEU A 77 12.38 -3.87 -15.89
C LEU A 77 12.99 -5.08 -16.62
N PRO A 78 14.34 -5.17 -16.68
CA PRO A 78 15.01 -6.31 -17.29
C PRO A 78 14.66 -7.65 -16.59
N PRO A 79 14.77 -8.80 -17.29
CA PRO A 79 14.52 -10.11 -16.69
C PRO A 79 15.33 -10.34 -15.41
N GLY A 80 14.66 -10.85 -14.38
CA GLY A 80 15.26 -11.14 -13.07
C GLY A 80 15.36 -9.94 -12.12
N TYR A 81 14.88 -8.75 -12.51
CA TYR A 81 14.63 -7.63 -11.62
C TYR A 81 13.25 -7.79 -10.96
N GLY A 82 13.14 -7.36 -9.70
CA GLY A 82 11.91 -7.50 -8.92
C GLY A 82 11.34 -6.15 -8.52
N ARG A 83 10.38 -6.15 -7.60
CA ARG A 83 9.78 -4.91 -7.08
C ARG A 83 10.74 -4.06 -6.24
N CYS A 84 11.83 -4.62 -5.72
CA CYS A 84 12.70 -3.93 -4.77
C CYS A 84 13.71 -3.00 -5.45
N LEU A 85 13.51 -1.69 -5.31
CA LEU A 85 14.41 -0.66 -5.84
C LEU A 85 15.85 -0.83 -5.34
N LEU A 86 16.05 -1.17 -4.06
CA LEU A 86 17.39 -1.31 -3.46
C LEU A 86 18.17 -2.49 -4.05
N CYS A 87 17.52 -3.64 -4.24
CA CYS A 87 18.14 -4.79 -4.89
C CYS A 87 18.42 -4.52 -6.37
N ASN A 88 17.48 -3.86 -7.05
CA ASN A 88 17.63 -3.49 -8.45
C ASN A 88 18.78 -2.48 -8.65
N ASP A 89 18.89 -1.47 -7.80
CA ASP A 89 19.98 -0.49 -7.81
C ASP A 89 21.35 -1.12 -7.57
N ARG A 90 21.43 -2.07 -6.62
CA ARG A 90 22.66 -2.85 -6.41
C ARG A 90 23.07 -3.57 -7.71
N ARG A 91 22.12 -4.18 -8.43
CA ARG A 91 22.38 -4.84 -9.73
C ARG A 91 22.74 -3.86 -10.85
N ARG A 92 22.09 -2.69 -10.90
CA ARG A 92 22.41 -1.60 -11.86
C ARG A 92 23.87 -1.15 -11.69
N ARG A 93 24.30 -0.88 -10.46
CA ARG A 93 25.68 -0.47 -10.15
C ARG A 93 26.71 -1.53 -10.51
N ALA A 94 26.45 -2.80 -10.15
CA ALA A 94 27.32 -3.92 -10.52
C ALA A 94 27.47 -4.08 -12.04
N SER A 95 26.38 -3.87 -12.79
CA SER A 95 26.39 -3.96 -14.26
C SER A 95 27.09 -2.76 -14.91
N ALA A 96 26.95 -1.56 -14.35
CA ALA A 96 27.65 -0.36 -14.83
C ALA A 96 29.18 -0.51 -14.66
N GLN A 97 29.65 -1.01 -13.51
CA GLN A 97 31.07 -1.27 -13.27
C GLN A 97 31.68 -2.24 -14.28
N ARG A 98 30.95 -3.30 -14.66
CA ARG A 98 31.40 -4.25 -15.69
C ARG A 98 31.53 -3.66 -17.10
N ARG A 99 30.78 -2.59 -17.40
CA ARG A 99 30.85 -1.91 -18.71
C ARG A 99 31.95 -0.85 -18.78
N GLY A 100 32.29 -0.21 -17.66
CA GLY A 100 33.33 0.82 -17.60
C GLY A 100 34.77 0.27 -17.51
N TRP A 101 34.94 -1.03 -17.33
CA TRP A 101 36.26 -1.69 -17.32
C TRP A 101 36.68 -2.25 -18.69
N ARG A 102 35.88 -2.02 -19.74
CA ARG A 102 36.22 -2.37 -21.12
C ARG A 102 36.72 -1.16 -21.90
#